data_AF-A0A7W4PJ20-F1
#
_entry.id   AF-A0A7W4PJ20-F1
#
_cell.length_a   1.000
_cell.length_b   1.000
_cell.length_c   1.000
_cell.angle_alpha   90.00
_cell.angle_beta   90.00
_cell.angle_gamma   90.00
#
_symmetry.space_group_name_H-M   'P 1'
#
loop_
_entity.id
_entity.type
_entity.pdbx_description
1 polymer ?
#
loop_
_entity_poly.entity_id
_entity_poly.type
_entity_poly.pdbx_seq_one_letter_code
_entity_poly.pdbx_strand_id
1 'polypeptide(L)'
;MTVGLQLPSLRRPPLAAGGFVATRWASAEDKARMGDAILAFVARGMPRSGWTRPLYNRLSQMFGFIAQHDIHGFWQVHFASTAGRIAFLEQIARYPCWGQPTAVWSDVEREIRSRVLESGLIAAYRAQERQEAACAEREELARLLAKHGARPHGDRDLHAAAAMRAGGPQLALL
;
A
#
# COMPACT_ATOMS: atom_id res chain seq x y z
N MET A 1 -11.76 -7.80 -3.13
CA MET A 1 -11.25 -6.83 -2.13
C MET A 1 -9.93 -7.37 -1.61
N THR A 2 -8.85 -6.57 -1.62
CA THR A 2 -7.54 -7.04 -1.15
C THR A 2 -7.49 -7.06 0.37
N VAL A 3 -6.94 -8.14 0.93
CA VAL A 3 -6.74 -8.30 2.37
C VAL A 3 -5.63 -7.34 2.81
N GLY A 4 -5.85 -6.64 3.91
CA GLY A 4 -4.85 -5.74 4.47
C GLY A 4 -3.79 -6.49 5.28
N LEU A 5 -2.53 -6.07 5.13
CA LEU A 5 -1.42 -6.58 5.93
C LEU A 5 -1.60 -6.28 7.43
N GLN A 6 -1.30 -7.27 8.26
CA GLN A 6 -1.36 -7.14 9.71
C GLN A 6 0.04 -6.97 10.29
N LEU A 7 0.21 -5.99 11.17
CA LEU A 7 1.47 -5.70 11.84
C LEU A 7 1.24 -5.33 13.32
N PRO A 8 1.03 -6.33 14.19
CA PRO A 8 0.71 -6.09 15.61
C PRO A 8 1.77 -5.31 16.38
N SER A 9 3.04 -5.37 15.96
CA SER A 9 4.16 -4.67 16.58
C SER A 9 4.01 -3.15 16.55
N LEU A 10 3.29 -2.59 15.57
CA LEU A 10 3.02 -1.14 15.44
C LEU A 10 2.33 -0.54 16.69
N ARG A 11 1.63 -1.38 17.46
CA ARG A 11 0.93 -0.97 18.69
C ARG A 11 1.82 -0.90 19.93
N ARG A 12 3.11 -1.24 19.81
CA ARG A 12 4.02 -1.33 20.96
C ARG A 12 5.10 -0.25 20.87
N PRO A 13 5.41 0.43 21.99
CA PRO A 13 4.65 0.43 23.25
C PRO A 13 3.27 1.11 23.08
N PRO A 14 2.26 0.83 23.93
CA PRO A 14 1.03 1.63 23.94
C PRO A 14 1.34 3.12 24.14
N LEU A 15 0.52 3.99 23.56
CA LEU A 15 0.69 5.41 23.72
C LEU A 15 0.36 5.83 25.15
N ALA A 16 1.32 6.51 25.81
CA ALA A 16 1.15 6.99 27.17
C ALA A 16 0.73 8.47 27.16
N ALA A 17 -0.21 8.83 28.03
CA ALA A 17 -0.72 10.21 28.15
C ALA A 17 0.41 11.23 28.42
N GLY A 18 1.43 10.86 29.19
CA GLY A 18 2.57 11.73 29.49
C GLY A 18 3.38 12.18 28.26
N GLY A 19 3.18 11.56 27.08
CA GLY A 19 3.78 11.96 25.82
C GLY A 19 3.00 13.05 25.05
N PHE A 20 1.83 13.45 25.52
CA PHE A 20 0.94 14.38 24.81
C PHE A 20 0.59 15.62 25.62
N VAL A 21 0.41 16.72 24.91
CA VAL A 21 0.00 18.00 25.50
C VAL A 21 -1.52 18.12 25.36
N ALA A 22 -2.20 18.32 26.49
CA ALA A 22 -3.64 18.54 26.49
C ALA A 22 -4.01 19.81 25.69
N THR A 23 -5.17 19.77 25.06
CA THR A 23 -5.78 20.94 24.38
C THR A 23 -7.03 21.37 25.16
N ARG A 24 -7.61 22.53 24.81
CA ARG A 24 -8.89 22.98 25.39
C ARG A 24 -10.04 21.95 25.28
N TRP A 25 -9.97 21.05 24.31
CA TRP A 25 -11.07 20.18 23.88
C TRP A 25 -10.78 18.69 24.05
N ALA A 26 -9.54 18.33 24.43
CA ALA A 26 -9.10 16.95 24.55
C ALA A 26 -7.97 16.85 25.57
N SER A 27 -8.11 15.92 26.51
CA SER A 27 -7.07 15.57 27.46
C SER A 27 -5.90 14.85 26.78
N ALA A 28 -4.79 14.71 27.50
CA ALA A 28 -3.65 13.91 27.04
C ALA A 28 -4.02 12.41 26.95
N GLU A 29 -4.92 11.94 27.82
CA GLU A 29 -5.48 10.59 27.81
C GLU A 29 -6.35 10.35 26.58
N ASP A 30 -7.18 11.32 26.18
CA ASP A 30 -8.00 11.21 24.96
C ASP A 30 -7.11 11.13 23.72
N LYS A 31 -6.03 11.91 23.70
CA LYS A 31 -5.01 11.88 22.66
C LYS A 31 -4.35 10.51 22.55
N ALA A 32 -3.87 9.98 23.67
CA ALA A 32 -3.26 8.65 23.73
C ALA A 32 -4.22 7.56 23.25
N ARG A 33 -5.46 7.55 23.77
CA ARG A 33 -6.48 6.54 23.43
C ARG A 33 -6.83 6.55 21.96
N MET A 34 -7.00 7.73 21.36
CA MET A 34 -7.35 7.88 19.95
C MET A 34 -6.15 7.55 19.05
N GLY A 35 -4.93 7.96 19.43
CA GLY A 35 -3.71 7.54 18.72
C GLY A 35 -3.53 6.02 18.70
N ASP A 36 -3.74 5.37 19.85
CA ASP A 36 -3.71 3.91 19.98
C ASP A 36 -4.81 3.25 19.14
N ALA A 37 -6.00 3.84 19.07
CA ALA A 37 -7.07 3.34 18.22
C ALA A 37 -6.71 3.41 16.73
N ILE A 38 -6.06 4.49 16.29
CA ILE A 38 -5.57 4.64 14.91
C ILE A 38 -4.46 3.61 14.63
N LEU A 39 -3.45 3.49 15.50
CA LEU A 39 -2.37 2.52 15.34
C LEU A 39 -2.91 1.09 15.35
N ALA A 40 -3.90 0.77 16.19
CA ALA A 40 -4.54 -0.53 16.21
C ALA A 40 -5.35 -0.80 14.93
N PHE A 41 -5.99 0.21 14.36
CA PHE A 41 -6.68 0.10 13.08
C PHE A 41 -5.69 -0.20 11.93
N VAL A 42 -4.58 0.55 11.87
CA VAL A 42 -3.51 0.34 10.89
C VAL A 42 -2.86 -1.05 11.07
N ALA A 43 -2.55 -1.43 12.31
CA ALA A 43 -1.94 -2.72 12.65
C ALA A 43 -2.81 -3.93 12.26
N ARG A 44 -4.13 -3.77 12.14
CA ARG A 44 -5.05 -4.84 11.69
C ARG A 44 -5.27 -4.85 10.18
N GLY A 45 -4.56 -4.02 9.42
CA GLY A 45 -4.71 -3.92 7.96
C GLY A 45 -5.89 -3.05 7.52
N MET A 46 -6.34 -2.13 8.37
CA MET A 46 -7.40 -1.16 8.08
C MET A 46 -8.74 -1.82 7.66
N PRO A 47 -9.25 -2.81 8.44
CA PRO A 47 -10.42 -3.59 8.05
C PRO A 47 -11.72 -2.79 8.12
N ARG A 48 -12.67 -3.07 7.23
CA ARG A 48 -13.97 -2.37 7.20
C ARG A 48 -14.74 -2.44 8.52
N SER A 49 -14.68 -3.59 9.19
CA SER A 49 -15.32 -3.85 10.50
C SER A 49 -14.72 -3.02 11.64
N GLY A 50 -13.46 -2.60 11.51
CA GLY A 50 -12.78 -1.73 12.47
C GLY A 50 -12.96 -0.23 12.18
N TRP A 51 -13.61 0.13 11.07
CA TRP A 51 -13.80 1.53 10.67
C TRP A 51 -15.04 2.12 11.33
N THR A 52 -14.82 3.09 12.22
CA THR A 52 -15.85 3.68 13.08
C THR A 52 -15.95 5.19 12.88
N ARG A 53 -17.09 5.77 13.26
CA ARG A 53 -17.31 7.22 13.17
C ARG A 53 -16.30 8.04 13.97
N PRO A 54 -15.90 7.65 15.20
CA PRO A 54 -14.82 8.34 15.91
C PRO A 54 -13.49 8.35 15.14
N LEU A 55 -13.10 7.22 14.53
CA LEU A 55 -11.88 7.16 13.72
C LEU A 55 -11.98 8.07 12.50
N TYR A 56 -13.10 8.04 11.78
CA TYR A 56 -13.33 8.92 10.63
C TYR A 56 -13.25 10.39 11.04
N ASN A 57 -14.03 10.80 12.04
CA ASN A 57 -14.10 12.19 12.48
C ASN A 57 -12.72 12.73 12.83
N ARG A 58 -11.84 11.89 13.40
CA ARG A 58 -10.50 12.31 13.77
C ARG A 58 -9.52 12.27 12.59
N LEU A 59 -9.44 11.14 11.88
CA LEU A 59 -8.49 10.96 10.78
C LEU A 59 -8.77 11.92 9.62
N SER A 60 -10.04 12.26 9.33
CA SER A 60 -10.37 13.22 8.29
C SER A 60 -9.92 14.66 8.60
N GLN A 61 -9.54 14.94 9.85
CA GLN A 61 -9.01 16.23 10.30
C GLN A 61 -7.49 16.20 10.52
N MET A 62 -6.86 15.02 10.39
CA MET A 62 -5.42 14.83 10.58
C MET A 62 -4.73 14.62 9.24
N PHE A 63 -3.42 14.85 9.21
CA PHE A 63 -2.55 14.55 8.05
C PHE A 63 -2.94 15.23 6.73
N GLY A 64 -3.78 16.27 6.79
CA GLY A 64 -4.23 17.01 5.61
C GLY A 64 -5.13 16.19 4.67
N PHE A 65 -5.81 15.15 5.17
CA PHE A 65 -6.79 14.45 4.35
C PHE A 65 -7.96 15.37 4.03
N ILE A 66 -8.39 15.39 2.76
CA ILE A 66 -9.64 16.06 2.38
C ILE A 66 -10.78 15.17 2.86
N ALA A 67 -11.69 15.72 3.64
CA ALA A 67 -12.90 15.02 4.04
C ALA A 67 -13.73 14.66 2.79
N GLN A 68 -13.60 13.42 2.33
CA GLN A 68 -14.56 12.79 1.41
C GLN A 68 -15.96 12.89 2.04
N HIS A 69 -16.99 13.12 1.21
CA HIS A 69 -18.32 13.61 1.63
C HIS A 69 -19.01 12.77 2.72
N ASP A 70 -18.60 11.52 2.93
CA ASP A 70 -19.04 10.69 4.05
C ASP A 70 -17.97 9.66 4.50
N ILE A 71 -18.26 9.01 5.63
CA ILE A 71 -17.43 7.98 6.27
C ILE A 71 -17.15 6.76 5.38
N HIS A 72 -18.10 6.37 4.53
CA HIS A 72 -17.98 5.22 3.63
C HIS A 72 -17.08 5.56 2.44
N GLY A 73 -17.27 6.74 1.85
CA GLY A 73 -16.42 7.25 0.76
C GLY A 73 -14.96 7.33 1.17
N PHE A 74 -14.67 7.85 2.37
CA PHE A 74 -13.31 7.88 2.91
C PHE A 74 -12.69 6.49 2.97
N TRP A 75 -13.44 5.50 3.49
CA TRP A 75 -12.92 4.13 3.58
C TRP A 75 -12.69 3.51 2.20
N GLN A 76 -13.60 3.74 1.25
CA GLN A 76 -13.47 3.21 -0.11
C GLN A 76 -12.22 3.74 -0.81
N VAL A 77 -11.96 5.04 -0.69
CA VAL A 77 -10.80 5.67 -1.33
C VAL A 77 -9.48 5.19 -0.71
N HIS A 78 -9.39 5.15 0.63
CA HIS A 78 -8.12 4.92 1.30
C HIS A 78 -7.84 3.47 1.68
N PHE A 79 -8.87 2.63 1.84
CA PHE A 79 -8.69 1.31 2.48
C PHE A 79 -9.28 0.14 1.70
N ALA A 80 -9.97 0.35 0.57
CA ALA A 80 -10.55 -0.75 -0.21
C ALA A 80 -9.53 -1.50 -1.08
N SER A 81 -8.44 -0.85 -1.46
CA SER A 81 -7.40 -1.40 -2.34
C SER A 81 -6.00 -1.30 -1.71
N THR A 82 -5.06 -2.08 -2.25
CA THR A 82 -3.65 -2.05 -1.82
C THR A 82 -3.02 -0.69 -2.12
N ALA A 83 -3.25 -0.17 -3.34
CA ALA A 83 -2.82 1.15 -3.76
C ALA A 83 -3.36 2.28 -2.87
N GLY A 84 -4.65 2.23 -2.49
CA GLY A 84 -5.26 3.21 -1.59
C GLY A 84 -4.59 3.22 -0.21
N ARG A 85 -4.31 2.04 0.35
CA ARG A 85 -3.63 1.90 1.63
C ARG A 85 -2.21 2.45 1.58
N ILE A 86 -1.50 2.23 0.47
CA ILE A 86 -0.17 2.80 0.26
C ILE A 86 -0.26 4.33 0.22
N ALA A 87 -1.15 4.90 -0.59
CA ALA A 87 -1.31 6.34 -0.71
C ALA A 87 -1.64 6.99 0.66
N PHE A 88 -2.49 6.34 1.45
CA PHE A 88 -2.82 6.75 2.82
C PHE A 88 -1.57 6.77 3.73
N LEU A 89 -0.78 5.69 3.76
CA LEU A 89 0.42 5.62 4.60
C LEU A 89 1.51 6.59 4.13
N GLU A 90 1.68 6.78 2.83
CA GLU A 90 2.61 7.76 2.30
C GLU A 90 2.17 9.21 2.59
N GLN A 91 0.87 9.49 2.65
CA GLN A 91 0.36 10.79 3.10
C GLN A 91 0.75 11.04 4.55
N ILE A 92 0.54 10.07 5.45
CA ILE A 92 1.00 10.15 6.85
C ILE A 92 2.51 10.39 6.92
N ALA A 93 3.30 9.63 6.16
CA ALA A 93 4.76 9.73 6.14
C ALA A 93 5.27 11.11 5.68
N ARG A 94 4.59 11.72 4.71
CA ARG A 94 4.96 13.02 4.13
C ARG A 94 4.45 14.22 4.93
N TYR A 95 3.39 14.06 5.72
CA TYR A 95 2.75 15.18 6.38
C TYR A 95 3.66 15.78 7.48
N PRO A 96 3.95 17.10 7.45
CA PRO A 96 4.85 17.73 8.42
C PRO A 96 4.31 17.85 9.85
N CYS A 97 3.03 17.50 10.08
CA CYS A 97 2.36 17.56 11.39
C CYS A 97 2.34 18.99 11.96
N TRP A 98 1.69 19.89 11.22
CA TRP A 98 1.68 21.33 11.51
C TRP A 98 0.94 21.69 12.80
N GLY A 99 1.28 22.83 13.38
CA GLY A 99 0.58 23.45 14.50
C GLY A 99 1.11 23.08 15.88
N GLN A 100 0.74 23.90 16.87
CA GLN A 100 1.20 23.74 18.25
C GLN A 100 0.41 22.64 18.99
N PRO A 101 1.07 21.72 19.71
CA PRO A 101 0.41 20.64 20.46
C PRO A 101 -0.66 21.08 21.46
N THR A 102 -0.57 22.33 21.94
CA THR A 102 -1.55 22.95 22.84
C THR A 102 -2.88 23.32 22.16
N ALA A 103 -2.87 23.48 20.83
CA ALA A 103 -4.04 23.87 20.05
C ALA A 103 -4.54 22.73 19.14
N VAL A 104 -3.64 21.86 18.68
CA VAL A 104 -3.93 20.78 17.73
C VAL A 104 -3.33 19.44 18.20
N TRP A 105 -3.49 18.40 17.38
CA TRP A 105 -3.07 17.02 17.66
C TRP A 105 -1.72 16.68 17.02
N SER A 106 -0.86 17.68 16.78
CA SER A 106 0.38 17.52 16.02
C SER A 106 1.41 16.62 16.70
N ASP A 107 1.36 16.50 18.03
CA ASP A 107 2.13 15.55 18.83
C ASP A 107 1.71 14.09 18.54
N VAL A 108 0.41 13.81 18.52
CA VAL A 108 -0.14 12.50 18.13
C VAL A 108 0.17 12.17 16.67
N GLU A 109 0.04 13.15 15.76
CA GLU A 109 0.39 12.98 14.36
C GLU A 109 1.87 12.59 14.17
N ARG A 110 2.78 13.27 14.88
CA ARG A 110 4.23 12.99 14.81
C ARG A 110 4.55 11.58 15.28
N GLU A 111 3.95 11.15 16.38
CA GLU A 111 4.15 9.80 16.93
C GLU A 111 3.64 8.73 15.95
N ILE A 112 2.43 8.88 15.42
CA ILE A 112 1.89 7.94 14.41
C ILE A 112 2.77 7.91 13.17
N ARG A 113 3.22 9.08 12.70
CA ARG A 113 4.12 9.20 11.55
C ARG A 113 5.43 8.47 11.77
N SER A 114 6.09 8.67 12.91
CA SER A 114 7.33 7.97 13.27
C SER A 114 7.14 6.45 13.22
N ARG A 115 6.07 5.94 13.85
CA ARG A 115 5.78 4.49 13.84
C ARG A 115 5.54 3.94 12.45
N VAL A 116 4.79 4.65 11.60
CA VAL A 116 4.55 4.22 10.21
C VAL A 116 5.84 4.19 9.39
N LEU A 117 6.74 5.15 9.61
CA LEU A 117 8.04 5.19 8.95
C LEU A 117 8.95 4.04 9.41
N GLU A 118 9.01 3.80 10.72
CA GLU A 118 9.88 2.79 11.33
C GLU A 118 9.40 1.36 11.09
N SER A 119 8.10 1.16 10.86
CA SER A 119 7.53 -0.18 10.75
C SER A 119 7.77 -0.89 9.40
N GLY A 120 8.26 -0.17 8.39
CA GLY A 120 8.43 -0.72 7.03
C GLY A 120 7.12 -1.10 6.32
N LEU A 121 5.96 -0.65 6.83
CA LEU A 121 4.65 -1.09 6.34
C LEU A 121 4.38 -0.65 4.90
N ILE A 122 4.87 0.52 4.50
CA ILE A 122 4.78 1.02 3.12
C ILE A 122 5.50 0.08 2.16
N ALA A 123 6.73 -0.34 2.50
CA ALA A 123 7.51 -1.26 1.69
C ALA A 123 6.83 -2.64 1.57
N ALA A 124 6.24 -3.12 2.68
CA ALA A 124 5.49 -4.37 2.70
C ALA A 124 4.25 -4.33 1.76
N TYR A 125 3.45 -3.26 1.82
CA TYR A 125 2.32 -3.12 0.90
C TYR A 125 2.76 -2.96 -0.56
N ARG A 126 3.87 -2.26 -0.85
CA ARG A 126 4.45 -2.18 -2.19
C ARG A 126 4.88 -3.56 -2.70
N ALA A 127 5.38 -4.44 -1.83
CA ALA A 127 5.68 -5.82 -2.19
C ALA A 127 4.41 -6.62 -2.51
N GLN A 128 3.35 -6.46 -1.71
CA GLN A 128 2.04 -7.07 -1.99
C GLN A 128 1.47 -6.59 -3.33
N GLU A 129 1.51 -5.29 -3.62
CA GLU A 129 1.04 -4.71 -4.89
C GLU A 129 1.75 -5.35 -6.10
N ARG A 130 3.06 -5.56 -6.02
CA ARG A 130 3.83 -6.26 -7.07
C ARG A 130 3.42 -7.73 -7.22
N GLN A 131 3.15 -8.42 -6.12
CA GLN A 131 2.69 -9.82 -6.14
C GLN A 131 1.29 -9.94 -6.76
N GLU A 132 0.39 -9.02 -6.43
CA GLU A 132 -0.96 -8.94 -7.01
C GLU A 132 -0.89 -8.73 -8.52
N ALA A 133 -0.06 -7.79 -8.99
CA ALA A 133 0.18 -7.54 -10.41
C ALA A 133 0.72 -8.78 -11.14
N ALA A 134 1.77 -9.40 -10.60
CA ALA A 134 2.35 -10.60 -11.20
C ALA A 134 1.37 -11.79 -11.24
N CYS A 135 0.48 -11.91 -10.26
CA CYS A 135 -0.56 -12.94 -10.28
C CYS A 135 -1.58 -12.68 -11.38
N ALA A 136 -2.08 -11.44 -11.50
CA ALA A 136 -3.02 -11.05 -12.53
C ALA A 136 -2.43 -11.23 -13.94
N GLU A 137 -1.16 -10.88 -14.14
CA GLU A 137 -0.45 -11.09 -15.42
C GLU A 137 -0.35 -12.58 -15.79
N ARG A 138 -0.03 -13.45 -14.82
CA ARG A 138 0.03 -14.91 -15.04
C ARG A 138 -1.34 -15.50 -15.35
N GLU A 139 -2.38 -15.07 -14.65
CA GLU A 139 -3.76 -15.52 -14.88
C GLU A 139 -4.25 -15.10 -16.27
N GLU A 140 -3.96 -13.87 -16.68
CA GLU A 140 -4.30 -13.38 -18.01
C GLU A 140 -3.53 -14.15 -19.10
N LEU A 141 -2.24 -14.40 -18.90
CA LEU A 141 -1.45 -15.24 -19.81
C LEU A 141 -2.05 -16.64 -19.93
N ALA A 142 -2.40 -17.29 -18.81
CA ALA A 142 -3.03 -18.61 -18.83
C ALA A 142 -4.38 -18.60 -19.58
N ARG A 143 -5.20 -17.55 -19.37
CA ARG A 143 -6.46 -17.34 -20.09
C ARG A 143 -6.23 -17.19 -21.60
N LEU A 144 -5.25 -16.40 -22.00
CA LEU A 144 -4.91 -16.19 -23.40
C LEU A 144 -4.39 -17.47 -24.06
N LEU A 145 -3.50 -18.21 -23.39
CA LEU A 145 -2.99 -19.51 -23.86
C LEU A 145 -4.13 -20.53 -24.03
N ALA A 146 -5.07 -20.59 -23.08
CA ALA A 146 -6.23 -21.49 -23.16
C ALA A 146 -7.19 -21.10 -24.29
N LYS A 147 -7.42 -19.79 -24.50
CA LYS A 147 -8.35 -19.28 -25.51
C LYS A 147 -7.80 -19.40 -26.94
N HIS A 148 -6.51 -19.15 -27.12
CA HIS A 148 -5.91 -19.03 -28.44
C HIS A 148 -5.06 -20.23 -28.84
N GLY A 149 -4.78 -21.16 -27.91
CA GLY A 149 -3.97 -22.35 -28.15
C GLY A 149 -2.64 -21.95 -28.76
N ALA A 150 -1.67 -21.52 -27.96
CA ALA A 150 -0.36 -21.17 -28.51
C ALA A 150 0.31 -22.41 -29.10
N ARG A 151 0.10 -22.65 -30.40
CA ARG A 151 1.13 -23.25 -31.25
C ARG A 151 2.27 -22.23 -31.23
N PRO A 152 3.47 -22.58 -30.72
CA PRO A 152 4.60 -21.68 -30.82
C PRO A 152 4.79 -21.32 -32.31
N HIS A 153 4.71 -20.03 -32.64
CA HIS A 153 5.11 -19.54 -33.95
C HIS A 153 6.64 -19.51 -33.95
N GLY A 154 7.23 -20.68 -34.08
CA GLY A 154 8.66 -20.90 -33.91
C GLY A 154 9.07 -22.20 -34.56
N ASP A 155 8.83 -22.33 -35.87
CA ASP A 155 9.50 -23.37 -36.68
C ASP A 155 9.58 -23.05 -38.18
N ARG A 156 9.44 -21.77 -38.58
CA ARG A 156 9.62 -21.37 -39.99
C ARG A 156 10.95 -20.68 -40.30
N ASP A 157 11.69 -20.23 -39.30
CA ASP A 157 12.88 -19.40 -39.54
C ASP A 157 14.23 -20.13 -39.36
N LEU A 158 14.27 -21.33 -38.77
CA LEU A 158 15.53 -22.09 -38.65
C LEU A 158 15.89 -22.91 -39.90
N HIS A 159 14.93 -23.28 -40.76
CA HIS A 159 15.23 -24.00 -42.01
C HIS A 159 15.72 -23.11 -43.15
N ALA A 160 15.42 -21.81 -43.14
CA ALA A 160 15.92 -20.88 -44.15
C ALA A 160 17.43 -20.59 -44.01
N ALA A 161 17.95 -20.57 -42.77
CA ALA A 161 19.37 -20.30 -42.51
C ALA A 161 20.29 -21.51 -42.79
N ALA A 162 19.79 -22.74 -42.65
CA ALA A 162 20.55 -23.96 -42.94
C ALA A 162 20.70 -24.21 -44.46
N ALA A 163 19.71 -23.78 -45.27
CA ALA A 163 19.73 -23.94 -46.72
C ALA A 163 20.74 -23.02 -47.44
N MET A 164 21.12 -21.88 -46.85
CA MET A 164 22.09 -20.96 -47.46
C MET A 164 23.57 -21.29 -47.18
N ARG A 165 23.88 -22.22 -46.25
CA ARG A 165 25.26 -22.62 -45.96
C ARG A 165 25.75 -23.85 -46.73
N ALA A 166 24.88 -24.51 -47.50
CA ALA A 166 25.18 -25.77 -48.19
C ALA A 166 25.51 -25.61 -49.69
N GLY A 167 25.72 -24.38 -50.19
CA GLY A 167 25.84 -24.09 -51.63
C GLY A 167 27.14 -23.43 -52.08
N GLY A 168 28.25 -24.19 -52.08
CA GLY A 168 29.43 -23.97 -52.96
C GLY A 168 30.40 -22.82 -52.64
N PRO A 169 31.67 -22.87 -53.13
CA PRO A 169 32.05 -23.42 -54.43
C PRO A 169 33.05 -24.59 -54.40
N GLN A 170 32.95 -25.40 -55.44
CA GLN A 170 33.82 -26.52 -55.78
C GLN A 170 35.10 -25.98 -56.45
N LEU A 171 36.26 -26.25 -55.86
CA LEU A 171 37.58 -25.99 -56.45
C LEU A 171 37.80 -26.94 -57.64
N ALA A 172 37.87 -26.38 -58.85
CA ALA A 172 38.45 -27.06 -60.00
C ALA A 172 39.98 -26.91 -59.92
N LEU A 173 40.67 -28.03 -59.69
CA LEU A 173 42.12 -28.16 -59.85
C LEU A 173 42.40 -28.78 -61.22
N LEU A 174 43.08 -28.01 -62.07
CA LEU A 174 43.98 -28.50 -63.11
C LEU A 174 45.41 -28.27 -62.63
#